data_AF-A0A4R5IFJ5-F1
#
_entry.id   AF-A0A4R5IFJ5-F1
#
_cell.length_a   1.000
_cell.length_b   1.000
_cell.length_c   1.000
_cell.angle_alpha   90.00
_cell.angle_beta   90.00
_cell.angle_gamma   90.00
#
_symmetry.space_group_name_H-M   'P 1'
#
loop_
_entity.id
_entity.type
_entity.pdbx_description
1 polymer ?
#
loop_
_entity_poly.entity_id
_entity_poly.type
_entity_poly.pdbx_seq_one_letter_code
_entity_poly.pdbx_strand_id
1 'polypeptide(L)'
;MRWLDLSAHNARLALYQADDRTTHLIVAGVAPGSEQWAGLEALGFGASASGKTLIREGADLNSRAVRQIFPRAVIAEMEVSRVWIKAKAQTASQKAAPEEAKSKKRRAESDVRQLGVNHAGHPVFEDKSGRFYRYQGSQVYEDRSYVAAGETANDRSARGAEWLRADDDTGLQFCADGFIQEMLSGRNMRQADLRLFAQTAFGAEKPLPASDTRLRQAQEAIEAAMQRELTRAADSTTDEAFAYAVSLTDKQPVFTFRTSTSVENQQYSTPLPMSVAAQRILAPQSGETVLEPTIGNASLVALFSADVAVTGIEIDPKRAEQTRFGSEVNGRPITVIEGDFVGIGQRGGRDYDRVIANPPFGGLQQSVVVEDLRCTRIDHLIAIKALQRRKSDGRGVFLIAADRESLVHPGKIAGGSKAFFAWLSDHYE
;
A
#
# COMPACT_ATOMS: atom_id res chain seq x y z
N MET A 1 32.86 -19.22 -12.80
CA MET A 1 33.07 -20.60 -12.30
C MET A 1 31.96 -21.48 -12.86
N ARG A 2 32.31 -22.58 -13.54
CA ARG A 2 31.32 -23.57 -13.97
C ARG A 2 30.66 -24.22 -12.75
N TRP A 3 29.35 -24.08 -12.64
CA TRP A 3 28.58 -24.59 -11.51
C TRP A 3 27.22 -25.13 -11.96
N LEU A 4 26.62 -26.00 -11.16
CA LEU A 4 25.32 -26.59 -11.45
C LEU A 4 24.22 -25.61 -11.04
N ASP A 5 23.51 -25.07 -12.03
CA ASP A 5 22.42 -24.14 -11.84
C ASP A 5 21.09 -24.90 -11.70
N LEU A 6 20.40 -24.64 -10.58
CA LEU A 6 19.10 -25.20 -10.25
C LEU A 6 17.96 -24.18 -10.41
N SER A 7 18.25 -22.97 -10.93
CA SER A 7 17.32 -21.85 -11.03
C SER A 7 16.02 -22.17 -11.75
N ALA A 8 16.06 -23.05 -12.75
CA ALA A 8 14.88 -23.54 -13.48
C ALA A 8 13.87 -24.30 -12.59
N HIS A 9 14.21 -24.60 -11.35
CA HIS A 9 13.35 -25.26 -10.36
C HIS A 9 13.19 -24.45 -9.08
N ASN A 10 13.48 -23.14 -9.12
CA ASN A 10 13.42 -22.24 -7.97
C ASN A 10 14.34 -22.66 -6.80
N ALA A 11 15.35 -23.49 -7.08
CA ALA A 11 16.33 -23.93 -6.10
C ALA A 11 17.70 -23.33 -6.37
N ARG A 12 18.54 -23.25 -5.33
CA ARG A 12 19.93 -22.80 -5.42
C ARG A 12 20.85 -23.80 -4.76
N LEU A 13 21.89 -24.24 -5.47
CA LEU A 13 23.01 -25.00 -4.92
C LEU A 13 24.23 -24.09 -4.75
N ALA A 14 24.79 -24.04 -3.55
CA ALA A 14 25.95 -23.21 -3.23
C ALA A 14 26.94 -23.96 -2.32
N LEU A 15 28.17 -23.45 -2.24
CA LEU A 15 29.22 -23.86 -1.32
C LEU A 15 29.26 -22.91 -0.13
N TYR A 16 29.48 -23.47 1.06
CA TYR A 16 29.71 -22.76 2.30
C TYR A 16 30.95 -23.32 2.97
N GLN A 17 31.88 -22.46 3.40
CA GLN A 17 33.01 -22.88 4.22
C GLN A 17 32.72 -22.56 5.68
N ALA A 18 32.73 -23.57 6.52
CA ALA A 18 32.63 -23.41 7.96
C ALA A 18 33.96 -22.89 8.54
N ASP A 19 33.92 -22.43 9.80
CA ASP A 19 35.08 -21.81 10.47
C ASP A 19 36.26 -22.79 10.66
N ASP A 20 35.99 -24.10 10.68
CA ASP A 20 36.98 -25.18 10.71
C ASP A 20 37.56 -25.53 9.33
N ARG A 21 37.23 -24.72 8.30
CA ARG A 21 37.59 -24.87 6.88
C ARG A 21 36.92 -26.03 6.16
N THR A 22 36.02 -26.77 6.80
CA THR A 22 35.21 -27.78 6.11
C THR A 22 34.28 -27.10 5.10
N THR A 23 34.13 -27.71 3.92
CA THR A 23 33.27 -27.17 2.86
C THR A 23 31.99 -27.99 2.78
N HIS A 24 30.87 -27.29 2.78
CA HIS A 24 29.52 -27.84 2.74
C HIS A 24 28.81 -27.39 1.48
N LEU A 25 27.93 -28.24 0.96
CA LEU A 25 26.95 -27.88 -0.04
C LEU A 25 25.66 -27.46 0.65
N ILE A 26 25.08 -26.37 0.16
CA ILE A 26 23.81 -25.83 0.65
C ILE A 26 22.82 -25.78 -0.51
N VAL A 27 21.65 -26.40 -0.32
CA VAL A 27 20.50 -26.25 -1.21
C VAL A 27 19.42 -25.42 -0.52
N ALA A 28 18.99 -24.35 -1.18
CA ALA A 28 17.90 -23.46 -0.73
C ALA A 28 16.79 -23.39 -1.79
N GLY A 29 15.58 -22.99 -1.39
CA GLY A 29 14.44 -22.81 -2.31
C GLY A 29 13.65 -24.10 -2.60
N VAL A 30 13.90 -25.18 -1.85
CA VAL A 30 13.15 -26.44 -1.95
C VAL A 30 12.17 -26.52 -0.78
N ALA A 31 10.90 -26.79 -1.06
CA ALA A 31 9.86 -26.85 -0.03
C ALA A 31 10.04 -28.11 0.87
N PRO A 32 10.00 -27.99 2.20
CA PRO A 32 10.03 -29.13 3.11
C PRO A 32 8.92 -30.15 2.80
N GLY A 33 9.27 -31.43 2.75
CA GLY A 33 8.34 -32.52 2.44
C GLY A 33 7.98 -32.71 0.96
N SER A 34 8.56 -31.91 0.04
CA SER A 34 8.41 -32.12 -1.40
C SER A 34 9.20 -33.34 -1.91
N GLU A 35 8.88 -33.83 -3.11
CA GLU A 35 9.62 -34.92 -3.74
C GLU A 35 11.10 -34.56 -3.96
N GLN A 36 11.38 -33.29 -4.29
CA GLN A 36 12.76 -32.79 -4.42
C GLN A 36 13.49 -32.75 -3.08
N TRP A 37 12.78 -32.47 -1.99
CA TRP A 37 13.33 -32.51 -0.63
C TRP A 37 13.76 -33.92 -0.25
N ALA A 38 12.87 -34.91 -0.41
CA ALA A 38 13.16 -36.32 -0.13
C ALA A 38 14.30 -36.86 -1.03
N GLY A 39 14.34 -36.44 -2.30
CA GLY A 39 15.43 -36.77 -3.21
C GLY A 39 16.80 -36.23 -2.75
N LEU A 40 16.83 -35.01 -2.21
CA LEU A 40 18.06 -34.41 -1.66
C LEU A 40 18.48 -35.07 -0.35
N GLU A 41 17.54 -35.46 0.50
CA GLU A 41 17.83 -36.25 1.71
C GLU A 41 18.48 -37.60 1.35
N ALA A 42 18.00 -38.27 0.29
CA ALA A 42 18.62 -39.48 -0.24
C ALA A 42 20.04 -39.27 -0.80
N LEU A 43 20.40 -38.03 -1.17
CA LEU A 43 21.78 -37.65 -1.55
C LEU A 43 22.66 -37.24 -0.34
N GLY A 44 22.15 -37.38 0.88
CA GLY A 44 22.88 -37.10 2.11
C GLY A 44 22.82 -35.64 2.55
N PHE A 45 21.85 -34.87 2.06
CA PHE A 45 21.59 -33.55 2.62
C PHE A 45 20.70 -33.67 3.86
N GLY A 46 21.14 -33.07 4.97
CA GLY A 46 20.34 -32.93 6.18
C GLY A 46 19.68 -31.56 6.25
N ALA A 47 18.48 -31.49 6.83
CA ALA A 47 17.85 -30.21 7.12
C ALA A 47 18.73 -29.39 8.07
N SER A 48 18.93 -28.11 7.75
CA SER A 48 19.56 -27.18 8.70
C SER A 48 18.67 -26.99 9.93
N ALA A 49 19.24 -26.47 11.03
CA ALA A 49 18.47 -26.18 12.24
C ALA A 49 17.27 -25.23 12.01
N SER A 50 17.29 -24.45 10.93
CA SER A 50 16.20 -23.56 10.52
C SER A 50 15.07 -24.25 9.73
N GLY A 51 15.30 -25.47 9.24
CA GLY A 51 14.37 -26.21 8.36
C GLY A 51 14.18 -25.61 6.97
N LYS A 52 14.93 -24.57 6.59
CA LYS A 52 14.77 -23.83 5.32
C LYS A 52 15.76 -24.23 4.22
N THR A 53 16.85 -24.86 4.60
CA THR A 53 17.94 -25.23 3.71
C THR A 53 18.40 -26.63 4.04
N LEU A 54 18.92 -27.30 3.02
CA LEU A 54 19.48 -28.62 3.08
C LEU A 54 21.00 -28.49 3.00
N ILE A 55 21.71 -29.04 3.97
CA ILE A 55 23.17 -28.93 4.09
C ILE A 55 23.78 -30.33 4.01
N ARG A 56 24.86 -30.46 3.24
CA ARG A 56 25.63 -31.70 3.14
C ARG A 56 27.11 -31.38 3.28
N GLU A 57 27.79 -32.15 4.11
CA GLU A 57 29.24 -32.05 4.24
C GLU A 57 29.94 -32.55 2.96
N GLY A 58 30.99 -31.84 2.55
CA GLY A 58 31.73 -32.11 1.32
C GLY A 58 31.17 -31.40 0.09
N ALA A 59 32.07 -31.09 -0.85
CA ALA A 59 31.75 -30.39 -2.09
C ALA A 59 31.41 -31.33 -3.27
N ASP A 60 31.65 -32.64 -3.11
CA ASP A 60 31.50 -33.61 -4.19
C ASP A 60 30.05 -34.04 -4.36
N LEU A 61 29.46 -33.71 -5.50
CA LEU A 61 28.06 -34.03 -5.82
C LEU A 61 27.93 -34.55 -7.24
N ASN A 62 27.31 -35.73 -7.40
CA ASN A 62 27.11 -36.33 -8.71
C ASN A 62 26.00 -35.57 -9.47
N SER A 63 26.39 -34.82 -10.50
CA SER A 63 25.47 -34.01 -11.30
C SER A 63 24.36 -34.80 -12.00
N ARG A 64 24.57 -36.11 -12.29
CA ARG A 64 23.51 -36.98 -12.83
C ARG A 64 22.42 -37.25 -11.79
N ALA A 65 22.80 -37.50 -10.55
CA ALA A 65 21.86 -37.73 -9.45
C ALA A 65 21.06 -36.47 -9.12
N VAL A 66 21.72 -35.30 -9.13
CA VAL A 66 21.03 -34.01 -8.95
C VAL A 66 20.04 -33.74 -10.09
N ARG A 67 20.37 -34.12 -11.32
CA ARG A 67 19.46 -33.97 -12.47
C ARG A 67 18.26 -34.92 -12.43
N GLN A 68 18.31 -36.03 -11.70
CA GLN A 68 17.12 -36.85 -11.46
C GLN A 68 16.11 -36.11 -10.57
N ILE A 69 16.60 -35.29 -9.63
CA ILE A 69 15.79 -34.45 -8.75
C ILE A 69 15.39 -33.15 -9.45
N PHE A 70 16.30 -32.60 -10.27
CA PHE A 70 16.16 -31.34 -10.99
C PHE A 70 16.42 -31.55 -12.49
N PRO A 71 15.44 -32.09 -13.27
CA PRO A 71 15.65 -32.48 -14.68
C PRO A 71 16.20 -31.39 -15.60
N ARG A 72 15.82 -30.13 -15.34
CA ARG A 72 16.27 -28.93 -16.06
C ARG A 72 17.55 -28.27 -15.51
N ALA A 73 18.28 -28.92 -14.60
CA ALA A 73 19.52 -28.37 -14.06
C ALA A 73 20.66 -28.40 -15.09
N VAL A 74 21.31 -27.25 -15.31
CA VAL A 74 22.35 -27.07 -16.34
C VAL A 74 23.68 -26.66 -15.70
N ILE A 75 24.80 -27.03 -16.33
CA ILE A 75 26.10 -26.50 -15.90
C ILE A 75 26.30 -25.18 -16.65
N ALA A 76 26.34 -24.07 -15.91
CA ALA A 76 26.52 -22.73 -16.44
C ALA A 76 27.76 -22.06 -15.85
N GLU A 77 28.31 -21.06 -16.56
CA GLU A 77 29.29 -20.15 -15.96
C GLU A 77 28.58 -19.20 -14.99
N MET A 78 29.03 -19.19 -13.74
CA MET A 78 28.45 -18.39 -12.66
C MET A 78 29.51 -17.57 -11.93
N GLU A 79 29.11 -16.38 -11.45
CA GLU A 79 29.91 -15.55 -10.57
C GLU A 79 30.32 -16.31 -9.30
N VAL A 80 31.57 -16.15 -8.86
CA VAL A 80 32.11 -16.88 -7.69
C VAL A 80 31.32 -16.57 -6.43
N SER A 81 30.82 -15.33 -6.28
CA SER A 81 29.95 -14.91 -5.18
C SER A 81 28.55 -15.55 -5.18
N ARG A 82 28.09 -16.04 -6.34
CA ARG A 82 26.83 -16.82 -6.43
C ARG A 82 27.04 -18.28 -6.02
N VAL A 83 28.25 -18.80 -6.23
CA VAL A 83 28.62 -20.16 -5.85
C VAL A 83 29.02 -20.24 -4.38
N TRP A 84 29.76 -19.26 -3.84
CA TRP A 84 30.25 -19.28 -2.46
C TRP A 84 29.45 -18.37 -1.52
N ILE A 85 28.87 -18.95 -0.48
CA ILE A 85 28.27 -18.24 0.65
C ILE A 85 29.39 -17.87 1.63
N LYS A 86 29.66 -16.57 1.77
CA LYS A 86 30.64 -16.06 2.73
C LYS A 86 30.03 -16.09 4.14
N ALA A 87 30.59 -16.90 5.04
CA ALA A 87 30.29 -16.79 6.46
C ALA A 87 30.79 -15.44 7.00
N LYS A 88 29.95 -14.65 7.67
CA LYS A 88 30.42 -13.65 8.65
C LYS A 88 30.27 -14.29 10.02
N ALA A 89 31.39 -14.47 10.71
CA ALA A 89 31.45 -15.13 12.01
C ALA A 89 30.44 -14.53 13.01
N GLN A 90 29.49 -15.35 13.45
CA GLN A 90 28.75 -15.15 14.69
C GLN A 90 29.50 -15.90 15.80
N THR A 91 30.38 -15.22 16.54
CA THR A 91 30.87 -15.80 17.80
C THR A 91 29.84 -15.57 18.91
N ALA A 92 29.07 -16.61 19.22
CA ALA A 92 28.42 -16.77 20.50
C ALA A 92 29.29 -17.70 21.37
N SER A 93 29.75 -17.18 22.51
CA SER A 93 29.93 -18.00 23.71
C SER A 93 29.64 -17.14 24.93
N GLN A 94 28.57 -17.50 25.63
CA GLN A 94 28.22 -16.97 26.93
C GLN A 94 29.23 -17.50 27.96
N LYS A 95 30.15 -16.63 28.40
CA LYS A 95 30.69 -16.67 29.76
C LYS A 95 30.70 -15.26 30.30
N ALA A 96 30.18 -15.10 31.52
CA ALA A 96 30.08 -13.82 32.21
C ALA A 96 31.46 -13.14 32.28
N ALA A 97 31.56 -11.92 31.77
CA ALA A 97 32.77 -11.11 31.73
C ALA A 97 32.43 -9.64 32.12
N PRO A 98 33.43 -8.86 32.57
CA PRO A 98 33.24 -7.70 33.47
C PRO A 98 32.51 -6.51 32.84
N GLU A 99 31.97 -5.62 33.70
CA GLU A 99 31.09 -4.49 33.33
C GLU A 99 31.63 -3.57 32.22
N GLU A 100 32.95 -3.47 32.01
CA GLU A 100 33.54 -2.68 30.93
C GLU A 100 33.23 -3.24 29.52
N ALA A 101 32.99 -4.54 29.38
CA ALA A 101 32.59 -5.16 28.11
C ALA A 101 31.11 -4.90 27.76
N LYS A 102 30.24 -4.68 28.77
CA LYS A 102 28.84 -4.26 28.54
C LYS A 102 28.77 -2.86 27.94
N SER A 103 29.70 -1.98 28.29
CA SER A 103 29.85 -0.63 27.76
C SER A 103 30.25 -0.62 26.27
N LYS A 104 31.17 -1.51 25.85
CA LYS A 104 31.58 -1.63 24.44
C LYS A 104 30.56 -2.36 23.56
N LYS A 105 29.84 -3.37 24.08
CA LYS A 105 28.78 -4.07 23.33
C LYS A 105 27.56 -3.19 23.09
N ARG A 106 27.17 -2.35 24.07
CA ARG A 106 26.18 -1.27 23.89
C ARG A 106 26.62 -0.19 22.88
N ARG A 107 27.93 -0.01 22.66
CA ARG A 107 28.50 0.91 21.67
C ARG A 107 28.67 0.31 20.26
N ALA A 108 28.51 -1.01 20.08
CA ALA A 108 28.54 -1.64 18.75
C ALA A 108 27.13 -1.87 18.18
N GLU A 109 26.11 -1.96 19.05
CA GLU A 109 24.69 -1.86 18.69
C GLU A 109 24.26 -0.41 18.35
N SER A 110 25.18 0.57 18.36
CA SER A 110 24.87 1.99 18.19
C SER A 110 24.62 2.45 16.75
N ASP A 111 24.89 1.61 15.73
CA ASP A 111 24.81 2.02 14.32
C ASP A 111 23.65 1.35 13.55
N VAL A 112 22.77 0.60 14.25
CA VAL A 112 21.59 -0.02 13.64
C VAL A 112 20.35 0.81 13.97
N ARG A 113 19.74 1.43 12.96
CA ARG A 113 18.53 2.24 13.10
C ARG A 113 17.32 1.49 12.59
N GLN A 114 16.25 1.39 13.38
CA GLN A 114 14.95 0.93 12.85
C GLN A 114 14.31 2.04 12.02
N LEU A 115 13.88 1.69 10.81
CA LEU A 115 13.28 2.58 9.83
C LEU A 115 11.74 2.54 9.85
N GLY A 116 11.16 1.37 10.14
CA GLY A 116 9.71 1.15 10.17
C GLY A 116 9.36 -0.33 10.05
N VAL A 117 8.17 -0.63 9.54
CA VAL A 117 7.67 -1.98 9.24
C VAL A 117 7.27 -2.06 7.76
N ASN A 118 7.64 -3.12 7.06
CA ASN A 118 7.26 -3.31 5.65
C ASN A 118 5.85 -3.90 5.49
N HIS A 119 5.35 -3.99 4.25
CA HIS A 119 4.00 -4.51 3.96
C HIS A 119 3.77 -5.96 4.40
N ALA A 120 4.85 -6.75 4.56
CA ALA A 120 4.81 -8.11 5.09
C ALA A 120 4.83 -8.17 6.63
N GLY A 121 4.85 -7.03 7.32
CA GLY A 121 4.87 -6.96 8.78
C GLY A 121 6.26 -7.12 9.42
N HIS A 122 7.33 -7.13 8.63
CA HIS A 122 8.70 -7.25 9.16
C HIS A 122 9.28 -5.88 9.54
N PRO A 123 9.87 -5.73 10.74
CA PRO A 123 10.65 -4.53 11.07
C PRO A 123 11.87 -4.40 10.16
N VAL A 124 12.02 -3.21 9.58
CA VAL A 124 13.12 -2.86 8.67
C VAL A 124 14.11 -1.97 9.40
N PHE A 125 15.39 -2.26 9.22
CA PHE A 125 16.52 -1.60 9.85
C PHE A 125 17.52 -1.13 8.79
N GLU A 126 18.40 -0.22 9.18
CA GLU A 126 19.53 0.25 8.38
C GLU A 126 20.81 0.23 9.21
N ASP A 127 21.87 -0.31 8.63
CA ASP A 127 23.23 -0.24 9.14
C ASP A 127 24.21 0.19 8.03
N LYS A 128 25.51 0.20 8.31
CA LYS A 128 26.57 0.61 7.34
C LYS A 128 26.59 -0.21 6.04
N SER A 129 25.99 -1.40 6.03
CA SER A 129 25.89 -2.32 4.90
C SER A 129 24.62 -2.13 4.08
N GLY A 130 23.70 -1.26 4.53
CA GLY A 130 22.42 -0.99 3.88
C GLY A 130 21.20 -1.41 4.71
N ARG A 131 20.04 -1.46 4.06
CA ARG A 131 18.78 -1.82 4.69
C ARG A 131 18.61 -3.32 4.77
N PHE A 132 18.01 -3.79 5.85
CA PHE A 132 17.66 -5.19 6.05
C PHE A 132 16.42 -5.33 6.91
N TYR A 133 15.67 -6.41 6.73
CA TYR A 133 14.66 -6.83 7.71
C TYR A 133 15.09 -8.14 8.38
N ARG A 134 14.49 -8.46 9.51
CA ARG A 134 14.74 -9.73 10.21
C ARG A 134 13.62 -10.71 9.89
N TYR A 135 13.98 -11.87 9.37
CA TYR A 135 13.03 -12.95 9.11
C TYR A 135 13.55 -14.27 9.66
N GLN A 136 12.84 -14.81 10.66
CA GLN A 136 13.14 -16.06 11.36
C GLN A 136 14.63 -16.18 11.79
N GLY A 137 15.14 -15.15 12.45
CA GLY A 137 16.51 -15.12 12.99
C GLY A 137 17.59 -14.66 12.00
N SER A 138 17.29 -14.56 10.70
CA SER A 138 18.23 -14.08 9.67
C SER A 138 18.01 -12.61 9.34
N GLN A 139 19.10 -11.89 9.04
CA GLN A 139 19.06 -10.57 8.42
C GLN A 139 18.98 -10.72 6.91
N VAL A 140 17.91 -10.20 6.30
CA VAL A 140 17.71 -10.18 4.86
C VAL A 140 18.04 -8.78 4.35
N TYR A 141 19.27 -8.62 3.86
CA TYR A 141 19.73 -7.36 3.27
C TYR A 141 19.12 -7.14 1.90
N GLU A 142 18.99 -5.87 1.53
CA GLU A 142 18.47 -5.42 0.25
C GLU A 142 19.23 -6.07 -0.92
N ASP A 143 18.51 -6.77 -1.80
CA ASP A 143 19.03 -7.30 -3.06
C ASP A 143 18.21 -6.75 -4.24
N ARG A 144 18.67 -5.62 -4.79
CA ARG A 144 18.04 -4.96 -5.94
C ARG A 144 18.34 -5.63 -7.29
N SER A 145 19.20 -6.66 -7.31
CA SER A 145 19.70 -7.28 -8.55
C SER A 145 18.89 -8.49 -8.99
N TYR A 146 17.98 -8.97 -8.14
CA TYR A 146 17.17 -10.15 -8.40
C TYR A 146 15.78 -9.78 -8.95
N VAL A 147 15.51 -10.19 -10.19
CA VAL A 147 14.18 -10.13 -10.82
C VAL A 147 13.78 -11.57 -11.10
N ALA A 148 12.68 -12.05 -10.52
CA ALA A 148 12.23 -13.40 -10.81
C ALA A 148 11.56 -13.46 -12.19
N ALA A 149 11.77 -14.56 -12.91
CA ALA A 149 11.12 -14.76 -14.20
C ALA A 149 9.60 -14.89 -14.00
N GLY A 150 8.82 -14.02 -14.64
CA GLY A 150 7.35 -14.03 -14.57
C GLY A 150 6.72 -13.02 -13.60
N GLU A 151 7.50 -12.14 -12.98
CA GLU A 151 6.96 -11.10 -12.10
C GLU A 151 6.11 -10.06 -12.83
N THR A 152 4.96 -9.74 -12.24
CA THR A 152 4.15 -8.58 -12.65
C THR A 152 4.88 -7.27 -12.32
N ALA A 153 4.35 -6.14 -12.82
CA ALA A 153 4.87 -4.83 -12.43
C ALA A 153 4.71 -4.59 -10.92
N ASN A 154 3.55 -4.95 -10.35
CA ASN A 154 3.26 -4.82 -8.93
C ASN A 154 4.21 -5.66 -8.07
N ASP A 155 4.55 -6.89 -8.48
CA ASP A 155 5.50 -7.74 -7.76
C ASP A 155 6.89 -7.08 -7.65
N ARG A 156 7.34 -6.41 -8.71
CA ARG A 156 8.61 -5.68 -8.70
C ARG A 156 8.57 -4.49 -7.75
N SER A 157 7.49 -3.72 -7.75
CA SER A 157 7.31 -2.59 -6.84
C SER A 157 7.19 -3.04 -5.37
N ALA A 158 6.51 -4.16 -5.11
CA ALA A 158 6.38 -4.76 -3.78
C ALA A 158 7.72 -5.17 -3.17
N ARG A 159 8.68 -5.60 -4.01
CA ARG A 159 10.02 -5.99 -3.54
C ARG A 159 10.80 -4.83 -2.98
N GLY A 160 10.89 -3.71 -3.69
CA GLY A 160 11.56 -2.52 -3.15
C GLY A 160 10.96 -2.11 -1.79
N ALA A 161 9.63 -2.22 -1.68
CA ALA A 161 8.91 -1.91 -0.46
C ALA A 161 9.19 -2.85 0.73
N GLU A 162 9.74 -4.06 0.51
CA GLU A 162 10.21 -4.91 1.62
C GLU A 162 11.32 -4.25 2.43
N TRP A 163 12.10 -3.35 1.82
CA TRP A 163 13.13 -2.55 2.48
C TRP A 163 12.73 -1.08 2.61
N LEU A 164 11.41 -0.80 2.57
CA LEU A 164 10.84 0.54 2.63
C LEU A 164 11.40 1.47 1.56
N ARG A 165 11.57 0.97 0.33
CA ARG A 165 11.92 1.79 -0.84
C ARG A 165 10.79 1.82 -1.85
N ALA A 166 10.41 3.02 -2.23
CA ALA A 166 9.47 3.29 -3.30
C ALA A 166 10.25 3.72 -4.55
N ASP A 167 10.44 2.80 -5.49
CA ASP A 167 11.03 3.10 -6.80
C ASP A 167 10.01 3.73 -7.76
N ASP A 168 8.72 3.54 -7.48
CA ASP A 168 7.57 4.07 -8.20
C ASP A 168 6.39 4.33 -7.24
N ASP A 169 5.29 4.86 -7.78
CA ASP A 169 4.09 5.19 -7.00
C ASP A 169 3.42 3.94 -6.38
N THR A 170 3.50 2.78 -7.05
CA THR A 170 3.01 1.49 -6.53
C THR A 170 3.84 1.01 -5.33
N GLY A 171 5.16 1.11 -5.41
CA GLY A 171 6.08 0.78 -4.32
C GLY A 171 5.85 1.69 -3.11
N LEU A 172 5.47 2.95 -3.34
CA LEU A 172 5.03 3.85 -2.27
C LEU A 172 3.74 3.37 -1.61
N GLN A 173 2.78 2.81 -2.36
CA GLN A 173 1.57 2.21 -1.79
C GLN A 173 1.91 1.03 -0.86
N PHE A 174 2.77 0.11 -1.30
CA PHE A 174 3.22 -0.99 -0.44
C PHE A 174 4.00 -0.49 0.79
N CYS A 175 4.86 0.51 0.65
CA CYS A 175 5.52 1.11 1.81
C CYS A 175 4.49 1.69 2.79
N ALA A 176 3.44 2.34 2.29
CA ALA A 176 2.37 2.89 3.11
C ALA A 176 1.55 1.79 3.80
N ASP A 177 1.33 0.63 3.18
CA ASP A 177 0.70 -0.52 3.86
C ASP A 177 1.52 -0.96 5.09
N GLY A 178 2.85 -0.98 4.98
CA GLY A 178 3.74 -1.23 6.11
C GLY A 178 3.64 -0.17 7.22
N PHE A 179 3.48 1.11 6.85
CA PHE A 179 3.23 2.18 7.81
C PHE A 179 1.91 1.96 8.57
N ILE A 180 0.87 1.49 7.90
CA ILE A 180 -0.40 1.12 8.54
C ILE A 180 -0.23 -0.09 9.46
N GLN A 181 0.53 -1.11 9.08
CA GLN A 181 0.84 -2.25 9.96
C GLN A 181 1.54 -1.79 11.25
N GLU A 182 2.50 -0.87 11.15
CA GLU A 182 3.15 -0.28 12.31
C GLU A 182 2.16 0.50 13.19
N MET A 183 1.26 1.27 12.58
CA MET A 183 0.20 2.00 13.28
C MET A 183 -0.73 1.05 14.06
N LEU A 184 -1.11 -0.07 13.43
CA LEU A 184 -1.96 -1.11 14.02
C LEU A 184 -1.30 -1.88 15.16
N SER A 185 0.03 -1.88 15.26
CA SER A 185 0.77 -2.45 16.41
C SER A 185 0.58 -1.69 17.73
N GLY A 186 -0.32 -0.72 17.77
CA GLY A 186 -0.66 0.08 18.96
C GLY A 186 0.03 1.45 19.00
N ARG A 187 0.60 1.91 17.89
CA ARG A 187 1.28 3.21 17.80
C ARG A 187 0.38 4.29 17.22
N ASN A 188 0.25 5.40 17.92
CA ASN A 188 -0.30 6.64 17.35
C ASN A 188 0.81 7.35 16.56
N MET A 189 0.57 7.54 15.27
CA MET A 189 1.52 8.16 14.36
C MET A 189 1.50 9.68 14.50
N ARG A 190 2.67 10.30 14.49
CA ARG A 190 2.84 11.76 14.56
C ARG A 190 3.33 12.29 13.22
N GLN A 191 3.29 13.61 13.04
CA GLN A 191 3.84 14.25 11.84
C GLN A 191 5.33 13.91 11.61
N ALA A 192 6.09 13.68 12.70
CA ALA A 192 7.48 13.23 12.62
C ALA A 192 7.61 11.81 12.03
N ASP A 193 6.69 10.91 12.36
CA ASP A 193 6.65 9.55 11.81
C ASP A 193 6.33 9.60 10.31
N LEU A 194 5.40 10.46 9.87
CA LEU A 194 5.11 10.67 8.45
C LEU A 194 6.35 11.19 7.69
N ARG A 195 7.06 12.17 8.25
CA ARG A 195 8.30 12.70 7.64
C ARG A 195 9.38 11.64 7.55
N LEU A 196 9.52 10.81 8.59
CA LEU A 196 10.46 9.69 8.59
C LEU A 196 10.08 8.64 7.54
N PHE A 197 8.80 8.29 7.47
CA PHE A 197 8.25 7.40 6.45
C PHE A 197 8.57 7.92 5.05
N ALA A 198 8.24 9.18 4.75
CA ALA A 198 8.53 9.79 3.46
C ALA A 198 10.04 9.79 3.16
N GLN A 199 10.87 10.25 4.09
CA GLN A 199 12.32 10.24 3.93
C GLN A 199 12.85 8.83 3.61
N THR A 200 12.33 7.83 4.32
CA THR A 200 12.74 6.43 4.18
C THR A 200 12.30 5.86 2.84
N ALA A 201 11.00 5.97 2.51
CA ALA A 201 10.40 5.48 1.28
C ALA A 201 11.09 6.04 0.04
N PHE A 202 11.33 7.36 0.01
CA PHE A 202 11.99 8.04 -1.10
C PHE A 202 13.53 7.96 -1.07
N GLY A 203 14.12 7.27 -0.10
CA GLY A 203 15.57 7.13 0.03
C GLY A 203 16.32 8.45 0.19
N ALA A 204 15.70 9.47 0.81
CA ALA A 204 16.29 10.79 0.92
C ALA A 204 17.38 10.84 2.02
N GLU A 205 18.60 11.24 1.64
CA GLU A 205 19.74 11.36 2.56
C GLU A 205 19.52 12.38 3.68
N LYS A 206 18.73 13.41 3.41
CA LYS A 206 18.41 14.50 4.34
C LYS A 206 16.90 14.56 4.60
N PRO A 207 16.48 15.05 5.78
CA PRO A 207 15.07 15.29 6.06
C PRO A 207 14.43 16.18 4.99
N LEU A 208 13.23 15.81 4.56
CA LEU A 208 12.47 16.55 3.56
C LEU A 208 11.98 17.89 4.14
N PRO A 209 12.23 19.04 3.48
CA PRO A 209 11.69 20.32 3.92
C PRO A 209 10.16 20.34 3.80
N ALA A 210 9.49 21.18 4.58
CA ALA A 210 8.02 21.21 4.62
C ALA A 210 7.33 21.54 3.28
N SER A 211 8.05 22.18 2.36
CA SER A 211 7.60 22.51 0.99
C SER A 211 7.83 21.39 -0.02
N ASP A 212 8.46 20.28 0.37
CA ASP A 212 8.76 19.17 -0.53
C ASP A 212 7.47 18.42 -0.91
N THR A 213 7.20 18.31 -2.20
CA THR A 213 5.97 17.70 -2.73
C THR A 213 5.86 16.21 -2.39
N ARG A 214 6.98 15.54 -2.13
CA ARG A 214 7.02 14.14 -1.68
C ARG A 214 6.30 13.93 -0.35
N LEU A 215 6.23 14.94 0.51
CA LEU A 215 5.47 14.85 1.77
C LEU A 215 3.97 14.76 1.52
N ARG A 216 3.45 15.42 0.48
CA ARG A 216 2.05 15.27 0.08
C ARG A 216 1.80 13.89 -0.54
N GLN A 217 2.70 13.42 -1.40
CA GLN A 217 2.60 12.08 -1.99
C GLN A 217 2.58 10.99 -0.90
N ALA A 218 3.42 11.12 0.12
CA ALA A 218 3.43 10.22 1.27
C ALA A 218 2.11 10.26 2.06
N GLN A 219 1.52 11.44 2.29
CA GLN A 219 0.19 11.56 2.92
C GLN A 219 -0.87 10.83 2.09
N GLU A 220 -0.92 11.06 0.78
CA GLU A 220 -1.92 10.44 -0.09
C GLU A 220 -1.78 8.91 -0.12
N ALA A 221 -0.54 8.40 -0.12
CA ALA A 221 -0.29 6.96 -0.02
C ALA A 221 -0.74 6.39 1.34
N ILE A 222 -0.53 7.11 2.44
CA ILE A 222 -1.05 6.70 3.76
C ILE A 222 -2.58 6.73 3.77
N GLU A 223 -3.22 7.77 3.24
CA GLU A 223 -4.68 7.87 3.11
C GLU A 223 -5.27 6.69 2.31
N ALA A 224 -4.63 6.34 1.18
CA ALA A 224 -5.02 5.17 0.38
C ALA A 224 -4.79 3.84 1.12
N ALA A 225 -3.68 3.71 1.85
CA ALA A 225 -3.40 2.52 2.66
C ALA A 225 -4.41 2.33 3.79
N MET A 226 -4.84 3.41 4.44
CA MET A 226 -5.91 3.36 5.46
C MET A 226 -7.24 2.90 4.84
N GLN A 227 -7.57 3.33 3.62
CA GLN A 227 -8.76 2.86 2.91
C GLN A 227 -8.67 1.37 2.57
N ARG A 228 -7.50 0.90 2.11
CA ARG A 228 -7.30 -0.53 1.82
C ARG A 228 -7.40 -1.37 3.09
N GLU A 229 -6.84 -0.89 4.18
CA GLU A 229 -6.96 -1.53 5.50
C GLU A 229 -8.41 -1.65 5.96
N LEU A 230 -9.19 -0.57 5.89
CA LEU A 230 -10.61 -0.62 6.23
C LEU A 230 -11.37 -1.64 5.37
N THR A 231 -11.09 -1.67 4.06
CA THR A 231 -11.69 -2.61 3.11
C THR A 231 -11.35 -4.06 3.40
N ARG A 232 -10.13 -4.33 3.87
CA ARG A 232 -9.68 -5.69 4.25
C ARG A 232 -10.28 -6.14 5.57
N ALA A 233 -10.46 -5.22 6.51
CA ALA A 233 -10.94 -5.53 7.85
C ALA A 233 -12.46 -5.65 7.95
N ALA A 234 -13.21 -5.07 7.00
CA ALA A 234 -14.66 -5.05 7.01
C ALA A 234 -15.26 -5.22 5.61
N ASP A 235 -16.33 -6.01 5.53
CA ASP A 235 -17.04 -6.24 4.26
C ASP A 235 -18.33 -5.44 4.10
N SER A 236 -18.76 -4.73 5.14
CA SER A 236 -19.97 -3.91 5.15
C SER A 236 -19.88 -2.77 6.17
N THR A 237 -20.85 -1.87 6.16
CA THR A 237 -20.88 -0.68 7.01
C THR A 237 -21.45 -0.96 8.41
N THR A 238 -20.92 -1.92 9.15
CA THR A 238 -21.37 -2.26 10.53
C THR A 238 -20.86 -1.26 11.59
N ASP A 239 -21.35 -1.37 12.82
CA ASP A 239 -20.91 -0.50 13.93
C ASP A 239 -19.44 -0.77 14.26
N GLU A 240 -19.00 -2.02 14.12
CA GLU A 240 -17.60 -2.42 14.23
C GLU A 240 -16.75 -1.78 13.14
N ALA A 241 -17.24 -1.75 11.89
CA ALA A 241 -16.54 -1.08 10.79
C ALA A 241 -16.41 0.43 11.03
N PHE A 242 -17.45 1.07 11.56
CA PHE A 242 -17.39 2.48 11.94
C PHE A 242 -16.40 2.73 13.08
N ALA A 243 -16.45 1.92 14.14
CA ALA A 243 -15.52 2.00 15.27
C ALA A 243 -14.06 1.75 14.83
N TYR A 244 -13.85 0.82 13.89
CA TYR A 244 -12.54 0.57 13.31
C TYR A 244 -12.03 1.76 12.49
N ALA A 245 -12.89 2.35 11.65
CA ALA A 245 -12.57 3.56 10.92
C ALA A 245 -12.20 4.73 11.85
N VAL A 246 -12.91 4.90 12.97
CA VAL A 246 -12.55 5.88 14.01
C VAL A 246 -11.17 5.57 14.58
N SER A 247 -10.90 4.31 14.93
CA SER A 247 -9.61 3.91 15.49
C SER A 247 -8.44 4.11 14.52
N LEU A 248 -8.64 3.88 13.22
CA LEU A 248 -7.66 4.19 12.18
C LEU A 248 -7.38 5.70 12.13
N THR A 249 -8.43 6.52 12.11
CA THR A 249 -8.31 7.98 12.10
C THR A 249 -7.65 8.54 13.36
N ASP A 250 -7.94 8.00 14.54
CA ASP A 250 -7.33 8.45 15.80
C ASP A 250 -5.83 8.14 15.88
N LYS A 251 -5.38 7.08 15.18
CA LYS A 251 -3.96 6.69 15.13
C LYS A 251 -3.19 7.37 13.99
N GLN A 252 -3.87 8.01 13.04
CA GLN A 252 -3.26 8.61 11.87
C GLN A 252 -2.42 9.85 12.25
N PRO A 253 -1.36 10.18 11.50
CA PRO A 253 -0.64 11.43 11.70
C PRO A 253 -1.45 12.62 11.21
N VAL A 254 -1.20 13.81 11.75
CA VAL A 254 -1.86 15.03 11.27
C VAL A 254 -1.42 15.33 9.84
N PHE A 255 -2.38 15.38 8.91
CA PHE A 255 -2.15 15.72 7.51
C PHE A 255 -2.21 17.24 7.29
N THR A 256 -1.06 17.84 6.99
CA THR A 256 -0.93 19.30 6.81
C THR A 256 -0.24 19.70 5.51
N PHE A 257 0.42 18.77 4.81
CA PHE A 257 1.18 19.10 3.59
C PHE A 257 0.22 19.29 2.42
N ARG A 258 0.46 20.33 1.62
CA ARG A 258 -0.36 20.74 0.48
C ARG A 258 0.56 21.11 -0.68
N THR A 259 0.17 20.76 -1.90
CA THR A 259 0.78 21.21 -3.16
C THR A 259 -0.13 22.22 -3.86
N SER A 260 0.42 23.01 -4.79
CA SER A 260 -0.37 23.90 -5.65
C SER A 260 -1.51 23.15 -6.32
N THR A 261 -1.24 21.97 -6.90
CA THR A 261 -2.23 21.11 -7.54
C THR A 261 -3.32 20.62 -6.58
N SER A 262 -2.97 20.15 -5.38
CA SER A 262 -3.97 19.70 -4.38
C SER A 262 -4.86 20.83 -3.88
N VAL A 263 -4.33 22.05 -3.81
CA VAL A 263 -5.07 23.26 -3.41
C VAL A 263 -5.96 23.74 -4.55
N GLU A 264 -5.42 23.76 -5.78
CA GLU A 264 -6.14 24.13 -7.00
C GLU A 264 -7.32 23.20 -7.24
N ASN A 265 -7.08 21.88 -7.16
CA ASN A 265 -8.10 20.85 -7.34
C ASN A 265 -8.97 20.64 -6.08
N GLN A 266 -8.67 21.31 -4.96
CA GLN A 266 -9.39 21.20 -3.68
C GLN A 266 -9.57 19.74 -3.23
N GLN A 267 -8.53 18.93 -3.42
CA GLN A 267 -8.54 17.49 -3.13
C GLN A 267 -8.37 17.26 -1.63
N TYR A 268 -9.48 17.24 -0.90
CA TYR A 268 -9.52 16.83 0.51
C TYR A 268 -10.05 15.41 0.63
N SER A 269 -9.31 14.56 1.33
CA SER A 269 -9.74 13.18 1.58
C SER A 269 -10.88 13.14 2.58
N THR A 270 -11.90 12.33 2.29
CA THR A 270 -13.03 12.07 3.19
C THR A 270 -12.53 11.27 4.41
N PRO A 271 -12.67 11.78 5.65
CA PRO A 271 -12.34 11.01 6.85
C PRO A 271 -13.09 9.67 6.86
N LEU A 272 -12.39 8.58 7.18
CA LEU A 272 -12.96 7.23 7.10
C LEU A 272 -14.29 7.05 7.86
N PRO A 273 -14.47 7.58 9.10
CA PRO A 273 -15.75 7.47 9.79
C PRO A 273 -16.91 8.11 9.01
N MET A 274 -16.65 9.27 8.40
CA MET A 274 -17.65 9.95 7.56
C MET A 274 -17.94 9.14 6.30
N SER A 275 -16.93 8.50 5.71
CA SER A 275 -17.12 7.61 4.57
C SER A 275 -17.98 6.40 4.93
N VAL A 276 -17.78 5.76 6.09
CA VAL A 276 -18.61 4.63 6.54
C VAL A 276 -20.05 5.07 6.77
N ALA A 277 -20.26 6.22 7.43
CA ALA A 277 -21.60 6.76 7.67
C ALA A 277 -22.33 7.09 6.36
N ALA A 278 -21.65 7.74 5.40
CA ALA A 278 -22.23 8.08 4.10
C ALA A 278 -22.63 6.82 3.30
N GLN A 279 -21.79 5.79 3.31
CA GLN A 279 -22.09 4.50 2.68
C GLN A 279 -23.30 3.80 3.33
N ARG A 280 -23.41 3.85 4.67
CA ARG A 280 -24.55 3.30 5.40
C ARG A 280 -25.86 4.02 5.05
N ILE A 281 -25.82 5.34 4.85
CA ILE A 281 -27.01 6.11 4.43
C ILE A 281 -27.40 5.77 2.98
N LEU A 282 -26.41 5.62 2.09
CA LEU A 282 -26.65 5.28 0.69
C LEU A 282 -27.26 3.88 0.54
N ALA A 283 -26.73 2.91 1.30
CA ALA A 283 -27.16 1.51 1.39
C ALA A 283 -27.46 0.88 0.01
N PRO A 284 -26.48 0.79 -0.91
CA PRO A 284 -26.68 0.12 -2.18
C PRO A 284 -27.03 -1.36 -1.98
N GLN A 285 -27.88 -1.89 -2.85
CA GLN A 285 -28.26 -3.29 -2.88
C GLN A 285 -27.41 -4.07 -3.90
N SER A 286 -27.30 -5.39 -3.71
CA SER A 286 -26.64 -6.29 -4.66
C SER A 286 -27.13 -6.06 -6.09
N GLY A 287 -26.21 -5.91 -7.04
CA GLY A 287 -26.52 -5.73 -8.46
C GLY A 287 -26.88 -4.29 -8.86
N GLU A 288 -26.97 -3.35 -7.92
CA GLU A 288 -27.15 -1.93 -8.22
C GLU A 288 -25.85 -1.31 -8.76
N THR A 289 -26.00 -0.23 -9.55
CA THR A 289 -24.88 0.58 -10.04
C THR A 289 -24.70 1.84 -9.20
N VAL A 290 -23.45 2.16 -8.83
CA VAL A 290 -23.10 3.36 -8.05
C VAL A 290 -22.16 4.25 -8.85
N LEU A 291 -22.45 5.55 -8.89
CA LEU A 291 -21.53 6.58 -9.37
C LEU A 291 -20.87 7.32 -8.21
N GLU A 292 -19.53 7.39 -8.25
CA GLU A 292 -18.73 8.33 -7.46
C GLU A 292 -18.02 9.27 -8.47
N PRO A 293 -18.43 10.56 -8.57
CA PRO A 293 -17.95 11.48 -9.61
C PRO A 293 -16.57 12.11 -9.33
N THR A 294 -15.99 11.87 -8.16
CA THR A 294 -14.77 12.49 -7.61
C THR A 294 -13.97 11.49 -6.74
N ILE A 295 -13.68 10.30 -7.29
CA ILE A 295 -13.49 9.08 -6.48
C ILE A 295 -12.26 9.10 -5.59
N GLY A 296 -11.26 9.88 -5.94
CA GLY A 296 -10.07 10.03 -5.12
C GLY A 296 -9.39 8.71 -4.85
N ASN A 297 -9.40 8.29 -3.59
CA ASN A 297 -8.83 7.01 -3.12
C ASN A 297 -9.93 5.97 -2.82
N ALA A 298 -11.13 6.13 -3.36
CA ALA A 298 -12.29 5.25 -3.20
C ALA A 298 -12.79 5.04 -1.76
N SER A 299 -12.57 6.01 -0.86
CA SER A 299 -13.01 5.88 0.53
C SER A 299 -14.54 5.81 0.67
N LEU A 300 -15.29 6.54 -0.17
CA LEU A 300 -16.75 6.57 -0.18
C LEU A 300 -17.42 5.32 -0.74
N VAL A 301 -16.66 4.36 -1.25
CA VAL A 301 -17.18 3.13 -1.87
C VAL A 301 -16.50 1.87 -1.33
N ALA A 302 -15.63 2.02 -0.33
CA ALA A 302 -14.73 0.98 0.18
C ALA A 302 -15.47 -0.27 0.70
N LEU A 303 -16.63 -0.08 1.32
CA LEU A 303 -17.38 -1.12 2.05
C LEU A 303 -18.66 -1.55 1.33
N PHE A 304 -18.83 -1.23 0.05
CA PHE A 304 -19.92 -1.79 -0.74
C PHE A 304 -19.70 -3.28 -1.00
N SER A 305 -20.78 -4.05 -1.09
CA SER A 305 -20.68 -5.47 -1.46
C SER A 305 -20.04 -5.62 -2.85
N ALA A 306 -19.33 -6.73 -3.09
CA ALA A 306 -18.61 -6.98 -4.33
C ALA A 306 -19.53 -7.12 -5.57
N ASP A 307 -20.83 -7.31 -5.35
CA ASP A 307 -21.89 -7.37 -6.36
C ASP A 307 -22.43 -5.98 -6.75
N VAL A 308 -21.98 -4.90 -6.10
CA VAL A 308 -22.32 -3.52 -6.44
C VAL A 308 -21.35 -3.02 -7.51
N ALA A 309 -21.88 -2.60 -8.65
CA ALA A 309 -21.06 -2.11 -9.76
C ALA A 309 -20.71 -0.62 -9.56
N VAL A 310 -19.46 -0.33 -9.20
CA VAL A 310 -18.99 1.05 -8.94
C VAL A 310 -18.29 1.63 -10.17
N THR A 311 -18.72 2.83 -10.57
CA THR A 311 -17.99 3.69 -11.51
C THR A 311 -17.47 4.92 -10.76
N GLY A 312 -16.16 5.10 -10.78
CA GLY A 312 -15.45 6.23 -10.22
C GLY A 312 -14.86 7.14 -11.29
N ILE A 313 -14.90 8.45 -11.06
CA ILE A 313 -14.26 9.44 -11.94
C ILE A 313 -13.23 10.22 -11.13
N GLU A 314 -11.99 10.28 -11.61
CA GLU A 314 -10.90 11.01 -10.96
C GLU A 314 -10.13 11.84 -11.97
N ILE A 315 -9.92 13.12 -11.64
CA ILE A 315 -9.25 14.08 -12.52
C ILE A 315 -7.72 13.93 -12.47
N ASP A 316 -7.17 13.47 -11.33
CA ASP A 316 -5.74 13.23 -11.15
C ASP A 316 -5.36 11.79 -11.54
N PRO A 317 -4.58 11.58 -12.62
CA PRO A 317 -4.18 10.25 -13.07
C PRO A 317 -3.49 9.41 -11.99
N LYS A 318 -2.72 10.03 -11.10
CA LYS A 318 -2.02 9.30 -10.03
C LYS A 318 -3.00 8.74 -9.01
N ARG A 319 -4.03 9.50 -8.65
CA ARG A 319 -5.08 9.04 -7.73
C ARG A 319 -5.98 7.99 -8.40
N ALA A 320 -6.21 8.13 -9.71
CA ALA A 320 -6.89 7.10 -10.49
C ALA A 320 -6.13 5.76 -10.46
N GLU A 321 -4.80 5.78 -10.67
CA GLU A 321 -3.94 4.60 -10.53
C GLU A 321 -3.95 4.02 -9.11
N GLN A 322 -3.92 4.86 -8.06
CA GLN A 322 -4.03 4.41 -6.67
C GLN A 322 -5.35 3.69 -6.39
N THR A 323 -6.47 4.21 -6.91
CA THR A 323 -7.78 3.56 -6.79
C THR A 323 -7.82 2.23 -7.54
N ARG A 324 -7.24 2.15 -8.75
CA ARG A 324 -7.13 0.88 -9.49
C ARG A 324 -6.30 -0.15 -8.73
N PHE A 325 -5.16 0.26 -8.19
CA PHE A 325 -4.31 -0.61 -7.36
C PHE A 325 -5.07 -1.11 -6.12
N GLY A 326 -5.77 -0.23 -5.40
CA GLY A 326 -6.59 -0.63 -4.26
C GLY A 326 -7.74 -1.58 -4.61
N SER A 327 -8.37 -1.35 -5.77
CA SER A 327 -9.42 -2.22 -6.33
C SER A 327 -8.88 -3.62 -6.63
N GLU A 328 -7.70 -3.71 -7.25
CA GLU A 328 -7.00 -4.97 -7.57
C GLU A 328 -6.63 -5.74 -6.30
N VAL A 329 -5.90 -5.09 -5.37
CA VAL A 329 -5.37 -5.74 -4.15
C VAL A 329 -6.48 -6.22 -3.21
N ASN A 330 -7.59 -5.50 -3.13
CA ASN A 330 -8.72 -5.89 -2.28
C ASN A 330 -9.71 -6.82 -2.98
N GLY A 331 -9.54 -7.11 -4.28
CA GLY A 331 -10.49 -7.92 -5.05
C GLY A 331 -11.87 -7.27 -5.16
N ARG A 332 -11.95 -5.94 -5.15
CA ARG A 332 -13.20 -5.17 -5.26
C ARG A 332 -13.17 -4.32 -6.52
N PRO A 333 -13.66 -4.82 -7.67
CA PRO A 333 -13.54 -4.13 -8.95
C PRO A 333 -14.25 -2.77 -8.95
N ILE A 334 -13.51 -1.72 -9.30
CA ILE A 334 -14.03 -0.37 -9.52
C ILE A 334 -13.69 0.03 -10.95
N THR A 335 -14.69 0.47 -11.71
CA THR A 335 -14.46 1.07 -13.02
C THR A 335 -13.98 2.51 -12.84
N VAL A 336 -12.70 2.76 -13.03
CA VAL A 336 -12.09 4.10 -12.86
C VAL A 336 -11.90 4.79 -14.22
N ILE A 337 -12.60 5.90 -14.41
CA ILE A 337 -12.48 6.77 -15.58
C ILE A 337 -11.63 8.00 -15.19
N GLU A 338 -10.56 8.24 -15.93
CA GLU A 338 -9.75 9.45 -15.78
C GLU A 338 -10.40 10.63 -16.49
N GLY A 339 -10.56 11.75 -15.77
CA GLY A 339 -10.94 13.03 -16.35
C GLY A 339 -11.83 13.89 -15.47
N ASP A 340 -12.21 15.04 -16.01
CA ASP A 340 -13.09 16.00 -15.35
C ASP A 340 -14.56 15.58 -15.48
N PHE A 341 -15.20 15.26 -14.34
CA PHE A 341 -16.62 14.92 -14.30
C PHE A 341 -17.53 16.03 -14.84
N VAL A 342 -17.18 17.30 -14.67
CA VAL A 342 -18.00 18.42 -15.18
C VAL A 342 -18.07 18.38 -16.71
N GLY A 343 -16.95 18.05 -17.36
CA GLY A 343 -16.83 17.90 -18.81
C GLY A 343 -17.38 16.58 -19.36
N ILE A 344 -17.10 15.47 -18.69
CA ILE A 344 -17.51 14.11 -19.14
C ILE A 344 -18.98 13.83 -18.81
N GLY A 345 -19.49 14.40 -17.72
CA GLY A 345 -20.87 14.23 -17.24
C GLY A 345 -21.95 14.84 -18.13
N GLN A 346 -21.61 15.34 -19.32
CA GLN A 346 -22.58 15.86 -20.30
C GLN A 346 -23.24 14.78 -21.18
N ARG A 347 -22.79 13.52 -21.13
CA ARG A 347 -23.53 12.43 -21.78
C ARG A 347 -24.79 12.16 -20.94
N GLY A 348 -25.95 12.60 -21.43
CA GLY A 348 -27.25 12.35 -20.80
C GLY A 348 -27.51 10.85 -20.58
N GLY A 349 -28.37 10.54 -19.61
CA GLY A 349 -28.75 9.18 -19.23
C GLY A 349 -28.92 9.04 -17.73
N ARG A 350 -29.93 8.27 -17.29
CA ARG A 350 -30.20 7.93 -15.89
C ARG A 350 -29.69 6.51 -15.64
N ASP A 351 -28.38 6.41 -15.47
CA ASP A 351 -27.66 5.13 -15.62
C ASP A 351 -27.32 4.49 -14.27
N TYR A 352 -27.46 5.23 -13.17
CA TYR A 352 -27.02 4.82 -11.83
C TYR A 352 -28.15 4.72 -10.82
N ASP A 353 -28.26 3.59 -10.13
CA ASP A 353 -29.20 3.40 -9.01
C ASP A 353 -28.83 4.31 -7.83
N ARG A 354 -27.54 4.54 -7.64
CA ARG A 354 -27.00 5.26 -6.49
C ARG A 354 -25.93 6.26 -6.92
N VAL A 355 -25.86 7.37 -6.21
CA VAL A 355 -24.80 8.37 -6.39
C VAL A 355 -24.27 8.76 -5.02
N ILE A 356 -22.96 8.78 -4.87
CA ILE A 356 -22.30 9.25 -3.65
C ILE A 356 -21.12 10.13 -4.01
N ALA A 357 -20.93 11.24 -3.33
CA ALA A 357 -19.81 12.13 -3.63
C ALA A 357 -19.35 12.96 -2.44
N ASN A 358 -18.05 13.25 -2.42
CA ASN A 358 -17.46 14.38 -1.69
C ASN A 358 -16.77 15.31 -2.70
N PRO A 359 -17.52 16.17 -3.39
CA PRO A 359 -16.95 17.02 -4.42
C PRO A 359 -15.92 18.02 -3.85
N PRO A 360 -14.99 18.54 -4.67
CA PRO A 360 -14.11 19.64 -4.28
C PRO A 360 -14.90 20.87 -3.81
N PHE A 361 -14.37 21.61 -2.83
CA PHE A 361 -15.05 22.76 -2.21
C PHE A 361 -14.52 24.11 -2.69
N GLY A 362 -15.31 24.85 -3.47
CA GLY A 362 -14.90 26.17 -3.92
C GLY A 362 -15.82 26.82 -4.96
N GLY A 363 -15.44 28.02 -5.36
CA GLY A 363 -16.14 28.79 -6.38
C GLY A 363 -15.78 28.34 -7.79
N LEU A 364 -16.74 28.46 -8.71
CA LEU A 364 -16.49 28.38 -10.14
C LEU A 364 -15.87 29.69 -10.64
N GLN A 365 -14.98 29.60 -11.63
CA GLN A 365 -14.42 30.79 -12.30
C GLN A 365 -15.51 31.61 -12.99
N GLN A 366 -16.53 30.93 -13.54
CA GLN A 366 -17.71 31.54 -14.13
C GLN A 366 -18.95 30.80 -13.64
N SER A 367 -20.02 31.54 -13.35
CA SER A 367 -21.28 30.92 -12.95
C SER A 367 -21.85 30.11 -14.12
N VAL A 368 -22.30 28.89 -13.82
CA VAL A 368 -22.99 28.03 -14.77
C VAL A 368 -24.47 28.04 -14.43
N VAL A 369 -25.32 28.26 -15.43
CA VAL A 369 -26.77 28.10 -15.25
C VAL A 369 -27.11 26.67 -15.60
N VAL A 370 -27.69 25.95 -14.64
CA VAL A 370 -28.26 24.62 -14.87
C VAL A 370 -29.77 24.76 -14.66
N GLU A 371 -30.53 24.58 -15.73
CA GLU A 371 -31.97 24.85 -15.76
C GLU A 371 -32.26 26.29 -15.30
N ASP A 372 -32.91 26.49 -14.17
CA ASP A 372 -33.23 27.78 -13.56
C ASP A 372 -32.27 28.19 -12.42
N LEU A 373 -31.36 27.30 -12.02
CA LEU A 373 -30.38 27.55 -10.97
C LEU A 373 -29.08 28.16 -11.52
N ARG A 374 -28.75 29.36 -11.06
CA ARG A 374 -27.40 29.93 -11.22
C ARG A 374 -26.44 29.30 -10.21
N CYS A 375 -25.62 28.37 -10.66
CA CYS A 375 -24.60 27.72 -9.86
C CYS A 375 -23.28 28.50 -9.89
N THR A 376 -22.74 28.81 -8.71
CA THR A 376 -21.45 29.53 -8.54
C THR A 376 -20.39 28.69 -7.83
N ARG A 377 -20.72 27.46 -7.41
CA ARG A 377 -19.84 26.58 -6.65
C ARG A 377 -19.65 25.25 -7.36
N ILE A 378 -18.44 24.70 -7.30
CA ILE A 378 -18.09 23.46 -8.00
C ILE A 378 -18.74 22.24 -7.36
N ASP A 379 -18.86 22.21 -6.02
CA ASP A 379 -19.53 21.12 -5.31
C ASP A 379 -21.01 21.00 -5.66
N HIS A 380 -21.72 22.13 -5.74
CA HIS A 380 -23.11 22.16 -6.20
C HIS A 380 -23.22 21.70 -7.65
N LEU A 381 -22.35 22.17 -8.56
CA LEU A 381 -22.39 21.79 -9.97
C LEU A 381 -22.17 20.28 -10.17
N ILE A 382 -21.22 19.70 -9.43
CA ILE A 382 -20.95 18.26 -9.45
C ILE A 382 -22.15 17.49 -8.88
N ALA A 383 -22.73 17.93 -7.75
CA ALA A 383 -23.91 17.30 -7.18
C ALA A 383 -25.10 17.29 -8.16
N ILE A 384 -25.38 18.42 -8.82
CA ILE A 384 -26.44 18.55 -9.82
C ILE A 384 -26.21 17.58 -10.99
N LYS A 385 -25.00 17.59 -11.57
CA LYS A 385 -24.66 16.71 -12.70
C LYS A 385 -24.71 15.24 -12.30
N ALA A 386 -24.29 14.89 -11.09
CA ALA A 386 -24.35 13.52 -10.61
C ALA A 386 -25.80 13.06 -10.36
N LEU A 387 -26.65 13.94 -9.80
CA LEU A 387 -28.09 13.69 -9.67
C LEU A 387 -28.79 13.50 -11.03
N GLN A 388 -28.40 14.25 -12.07
CA GLN A 388 -28.90 14.05 -13.43
C GLN A 388 -28.57 12.67 -14.01
N ARG A 389 -27.54 11.99 -13.47
CA ARG A 389 -27.13 10.62 -13.84
C ARG A 389 -27.81 9.55 -12.98
N ARG A 390 -28.47 9.94 -11.89
CA ARG A 390 -29.23 9.06 -11.00
C ARG A 390 -30.56 8.66 -11.63
N LYS A 391 -30.96 7.39 -11.47
CA LYS A 391 -32.33 6.93 -11.75
C LYS A 391 -33.35 7.72 -10.92
N SER A 392 -34.59 7.78 -11.42
CA SER A 392 -35.69 8.53 -10.78
C SER A 392 -35.92 8.10 -9.33
N ASP A 393 -35.90 6.80 -9.11
CA ASP A 393 -36.10 6.09 -7.84
C ASP A 393 -34.78 5.81 -7.11
N GLY A 394 -33.66 6.30 -7.65
CA GLY A 394 -32.34 6.10 -7.05
C GLY A 394 -32.12 6.94 -5.79
N ARG A 395 -30.99 6.72 -5.10
CA ARG A 395 -30.60 7.51 -3.90
C ARG A 395 -29.27 8.23 -4.10
N GLY A 396 -29.21 9.48 -3.65
CA GLY A 396 -28.00 10.30 -3.64
C GLY A 396 -27.52 10.60 -2.21
N VAL A 397 -26.21 10.54 -1.96
CA VAL A 397 -25.59 11.05 -0.71
C VAL A 397 -24.44 11.98 -1.07
N PHE A 398 -24.50 13.23 -0.64
CA PHE A 398 -23.52 14.26 -1.00
C PHE A 398 -22.95 14.93 0.25
N LEU A 399 -21.62 15.06 0.28
CA LEU A 399 -20.89 15.86 1.26
C LEU A 399 -20.53 17.19 0.58
N ILE A 400 -21.17 18.29 0.98
CA ILE A 400 -20.98 19.63 0.38
C ILE A 400 -20.45 20.62 1.41
N ALA A 401 -19.78 21.68 0.96
CA ALA A 401 -19.27 22.69 1.89
C ALA A 401 -20.40 23.49 2.54
N ALA A 402 -20.20 23.85 3.81
CA ALA A 402 -21.07 24.80 4.49
C ALA A 402 -20.87 26.22 3.94
N ASP A 403 -21.89 27.07 4.07
CA ASP A 403 -21.74 28.49 3.75
C ASP A 403 -20.78 29.18 4.72
N ARG A 404 -20.11 30.24 4.24
CA ARG A 404 -19.16 31.00 5.07
C ARG A 404 -19.83 31.59 6.31
N GLU A 405 -21.11 31.94 6.21
CA GLU A 405 -21.96 32.42 7.29
C GLU A 405 -22.13 31.40 8.42
N SER A 406 -22.01 30.10 8.13
CA SER A 406 -22.03 29.04 9.15
C SER A 406 -20.85 29.10 10.12
N LEU A 407 -19.75 29.80 9.76
CA LEU A 407 -18.61 30.02 10.65
C LEU A 407 -18.94 30.96 11.82
N VAL A 408 -19.90 31.87 11.62
CA VAL A 408 -20.34 32.86 12.63
C VAL A 408 -21.65 32.41 13.28
N HIS A 409 -22.53 31.80 12.51
CA HIS A 409 -23.83 31.30 12.98
C HIS A 409 -23.95 29.81 12.63
N PRO A 410 -23.52 28.90 13.53
CA PRO A 410 -23.56 27.46 13.27
C PRO A 410 -24.93 27.00 12.73
N GLY A 411 -24.90 26.30 11.59
CA GLY A 411 -26.11 25.79 10.92
C GLY A 411 -26.84 26.80 10.02
N LYS A 412 -26.37 28.04 9.90
CA LYS A 412 -26.98 29.03 9.01
C LYS A 412 -26.75 28.69 7.54
N ILE A 413 -27.84 28.41 6.83
CA ILE A 413 -27.91 28.24 5.39
C ILE A 413 -28.18 29.61 4.73
N ALA A 414 -27.31 30.02 3.82
CA ALA A 414 -27.36 31.32 3.15
C ALA A 414 -26.93 31.23 1.67
N GLY A 415 -26.96 32.37 0.98
CA GLY A 415 -26.38 32.52 -0.36
C GLY A 415 -26.71 31.40 -1.35
N GLY A 416 -25.66 30.81 -1.93
CA GLY A 416 -25.77 29.77 -2.93
C GLY A 416 -26.36 28.45 -2.42
N SER A 417 -26.14 28.07 -1.15
CA SER A 417 -26.72 26.84 -0.60
C SER A 417 -28.22 26.95 -0.42
N LYS A 418 -28.73 28.13 -0.03
CA LYS A 418 -30.18 28.37 0.03
C LYS A 418 -30.84 28.17 -1.33
N ALA A 419 -30.26 28.72 -2.40
CA ALA A 419 -30.78 28.56 -3.75
C ALA A 419 -30.67 27.10 -4.23
N PHE A 420 -29.56 26.44 -3.93
CA PHE A 420 -29.36 25.03 -4.28
C PHE A 420 -30.36 24.10 -3.57
N PHE A 421 -30.64 24.31 -2.27
CA PHE A 421 -31.62 23.50 -1.54
C PHE A 421 -33.06 23.75 -1.99
N ALA A 422 -33.41 24.99 -2.35
CA ALA A 422 -34.70 25.26 -2.98
C ALA A 422 -34.82 24.52 -4.31
N TRP A 423 -33.81 24.61 -5.17
CA TRP A 423 -33.77 23.86 -6.43
C TRP A 423 -33.86 22.35 -6.21
N LEU A 424 -33.15 21.79 -5.23
CA LEU A 424 -33.27 20.37 -4.89
C LEU A 424 -34.70 20.00 -4.49
N SER A 425 -35.35 20.83 -3.66
CA SER A 425 -36.74 20.61 -3.23
C SER A 425 -37.75 20.67 -4.38
N ASP A 426 -37.46 21.45 -5.43
CA ASP A 426 -38.34 21.59 -6.60
C ASP A 426 -38.16 20.43 -7.60
N HIS A 427 -37.03 19.72 -7.57
CA HIS A 427 -36.64 18.72 -8.58
C HIS A 427 -36.51 17.29 -8.03
N TYR A 428 -36.33 17.12 -6.72
CA TYR A 428 -36.06 15.83 -6.07
C TYR A 428 -36.85 15.73 -4.76
N GLU A 429 -37.43 14.54 -4.53
CA GLU A 429 -38.10 14.17 -3.27
C GLU A 429 -37.15 13.48 -2.28
#